data_AF-A0A2N1J4H8-F1
#
_entry.id   AF-A0A2N1J4H8-F1
#
_cell.length_a   1.000
_cell.length_b   1.000
_cell.length_c   1.000
_cell.angle_alpha   90.00
_cell.angle_beta   90.00
_cell.angle_gamma   90.00
#
_symmetry.space_group_name_H-M   'P 1'
#
loop_
_entity.id
_entity.type
_entity.pdbx_description
1 polymer ?
#
loop_
_entity_poly.entity_id
_entity_poly.type
_entity_poly.pdbx_seq_one_letter_code
_entity_poly.pdbx_strand_id
1 'polypeptide(L)'
;MIDLLSILSIFLIISSLSVFGIRNYKLATYAYSFQTFILVMIFLFLYKTYSADELGGWAIIAFFTKVLFVPAILLRLIKKLNVEHEDEPVLGFYVSPIVAIAFSLAIAMALYPIYLKFSLIKEHIPLIASITIFMIGIFGFVLRNSAIKQILAYCTFENGIHLSLALMAYNSPEIVELGILTDALFAVIITSIFATRFFKYFGSLDVSKATELKG
;
A
#
# COMPACT_ATOMS: atom_id res chain seq x y z
N MET A 1 -18.90 15.99 13.82
CA MET A 1 -19.57 15.24 12.74
C MET A 1 -18.48 14.72 11.83
N ILE A 2 -18.42 13.41 11.60
CA ILE A 2 -17.38 12.82 10.73
C ILE A 2 -17.77 13.17 9.29
N ASP A 3 -16.87 13.81 8.56
CA ASP A 3 -17.06 14.17 7.16
C ASP A 3 -16.68 13.01 6.22
N LEU A 4 -17.03 13.13 4.94
CA LEU A 4 -16.81 12.07 3.95
C LEU A 4 -15.32 11.69 3.82
N LEU A 5 -14.43 12.68 3.89
CA LEU A 5 -12.98 12.47 3.80
C LEU A 5 -12.46 11.62 4.96
N SER A 6 -12.94 11.88 6.18
CA SER A 6 -12.61 11.07 7.36
C SER A 6 -13.15 9.65 7.24
N ILE A 7 -14.37 9.47 6.73
CA ILE A 7 -14.95 8.13 6.47
C ILE A 7 -14.08 7.36 5.49
N LEU A 8 -13.77 7.95 4.32
CA LEU A 8 -12.91 7.31 3.32
C LEU A 8 -11.53 6.96 3.88
N SER A 9 -10.94 7.83 4.69
CA SER A 9 -9.63 7.60 5.32
C SER A 9 -9.66 6.42 6.30
N ILE A 10 -10.74 6.27 7.09
CA ILE A 10 -10.92 5.11 7.98
C ILE A 10 -11.09 3.82 7.17
N PHE A 11 -11.92 3.84 6.11
CA PHE A 11 -12.05 2.70 5.20
C PHE A 11 -10.74 2.34 4.50
N LEU A 12 -9.90 3.33 4.21
CA LEU A 12 -8.57 3.11 3.65
C LEU A 12 -7.65 2.38 4.63
N ILE A 13 -7.67 2.72 5.92
CA ILE A 13 -6.92 1.98 6.96
C ILE A 13 -7.43 0.54 7.08
N ILE A 14 -8.76 0.35 7.14
CA ILE A 14 -9.38 -0.99 7.26
C ILE A 14 -9.04 -1.87 6.05
N SER A 15 -9.12 -1.32 4.85
CA SER A 15 -8.75 -2.05 3.63
C SER A 15 -7.25 -2.34 3.59
N SER A 16 -6.38 -1.44 4.07
CA SER A 16 -4.93 -1.71 4.23
C SER A 16 -4.66 -2.89 5.16
N LEU A 17 -5.37 -2.97 6.28
CA LEU A 17 -5.27 -4.12 7.19
C LEU A 17 -5.80 -5.40 6.54
N SER A 18 -6.81 -5.30 5.68
CA SER A 18 -7.33 -6.43 4.89
C SER A 18 -6.28 -6.94 3.90
N VAL A 19 -5.58 -6.05 3.18
CA VAL A 19 -4.45 -6.41 2.31
C VAL A 19 -3.37 -7.14 3.10
N PHE A 20 -3.05 -6.64 4.29
CA PHE A 20 -2.07 -7.26 5.17
C PHE A 20 -2.53 -8.63 5.69
N GLY A 21 -3.78 -8.75 6.18
CA GLY A 21 -4.28 -9.92 6.90
C GLY A 21 -4.83 -11.06 6.04
N ILE A 22 -5.31 -10.78 4.82
CA ILE A 22 -5.86 -11.82 3.94
C ILE A 22 -4.74 -12.75 3.46
N ARG A 23 -4.94 -14.06 3.72
CA ARG A 23 -3.98 -15.11 3.40
C ARG A 23 -3.98 -15.52 1.93
N ASN A 24 -5.14 -15.48 1.30
CA ASN A 24 -5.30 -15.86 -0.09
C ASN A 24 -4.76 -14.75 -1.00
N TYR A 25 -3.81 -15.08 -1.88
CA TYR A 25 -3.13 -14.07 -2.70
C TYR A 25 -4.08 -13.31 -3.64
N LYS A 26 -5.09 -14.00 -4.21
CA LYS A 26 -6.05 -13.36 -5.13
C LYS A 26 -6.92 -12.38 -4.36
N LEU A 27 -7.46 -12.79 -3.21
CA LEU A 27 -8.29 -11.93 -2.37
C LEU A 27 -7.50 -10.74 -1.80
N ALA A 28 -6.23 -10.95 -1.41
CA ALA A 28 -5.36 -9.85 -0.96
C ALA A 28 -5.06 -8.85 -2.09
N THR A 29 -4.90 -9.34 -3.32
CA THR A 29 -4.72 -8.49 -4.51
C THR A 29 -5.98 -7.67 -4.84
N TYR A 30 -7.17 -8.27 -4.72
CA TYR A 30 -8.43 -7.52 -4.87
C TYR A 30 -8.65 -6.52 -3.73
N ALA A 31 -8.30 -6.88 -2.49
CA ALA A 31 -8.34 -5.95 -1.37
C ALA A 31 -7.42 -4.74 -1.61
N TYR A 32 -6.27 -4.95 -2.24
CA TYR A 32 -5.36 -3.86 -2.61
C TYR A 32 -5.96 -2.98 -3.72
N SER A 33 -6.54 -3.57 -4.76
CA SER A 33 -7.26 -2.82 -5.79
C SER A 33 -8.36 -1.94 -5.18
N PHE A 34 -9.14 -2.50 -4.24
CA PHE A 34 -10.17 -1.77 -3.53
C PHE A 34 -9.63 -0.67 -2.61
N GLN A 35 -8.55 -0.96 -1.86
CA GLN A 35 -7.84 0.02 -1.04
C GLN A 35 -7.38 1.20 -1.90
N THR A 36 -6.69 0.96 -3.03
CA THR A 36 -6.24 2.05 -3.89
C THR A 36 -7.40 2.76 -4.58
N PHE A 37 -8.51 2.09 -4.87
CA PHE A 37 -9.70 2.76 -5.37
C PHE A 37 -10.26 3.77 -4.35
N ILE A 38 -10.24 3.44 -3.04
CA ILE A 38 -10.60 4.41 -1.99
C ILE A 38 -9.65 5.61 -1.99
N LEU A 39 -8.34 5.39 -2.18
CA LEU A 39 -7.36 6.47 -2.30
C LEU A 39 -7.65 7.39 -3.50
N VAL A 40 -8.01 6.82 -4.66
CA VAL A 40 -8.45 7.59 -5.84
C VAL A 40 -9.67 8.44 -5.51
N MET A 41 -10.66 7.90 -4.77
CA MET A 41 -11.82 8.68 -4.33
C MET A 41 -11.44 9.82 -3.38
N ILE A 42 -10.43 9.63 -2.53
CA ILE A 42 -9.88 10.69 -1.68
C ILE A 42 -9.25 11.79 -2.55
N PHE A 43 -8.45 11.45 -3.56
CA PHE A 43 -7.86 12.46 -4.45
C PHE A 43 -8.93 13.26 -5.20
N LEU A 44 -9.97 12.60 -5.72
CA LEU A 44 -11.09 13.30 -6.35
C LEU A 44 -11.87 14.20 -5.39
N PHE A 45 -12.02 13.77 -4.13
CA PHE A 45 -12.65 14.58 -3.09
C PHE A 45 -11.82 15.82 -2.77
N LEU A 46 -10.50 15.67 -2.61
CA LEU A 46 -9.58 16.77 -2.33
C LEU A 46 -9.49 17.75 -3.51
N TYR A 47 -9.40 17.24 -4.75
CA TYR A 47 -9.47 18.02 -5.99
C TYR A 47 -10.67 18.98 -5.96
N LYS A 48 -11.86 18.45 -5.69
CA LYS A 48 -13.10 19.24 -5.70
C LYS A 48 -13.22 20.20 -4.52
N THR A 49 -12.74 19.79 -3.34
CA THR A 49 -12.96 20.55 -2.09
C THR A 49 -11.95 21.68 -1.91
N TYR A 50 -10.69 21.45 -2.29
CA TYR A 50 -9.59 22.41 -2.09
C TYR A 50 -9.15 23.09 -3.39
N SER A 51 -9.82 22.84 -4.52
CA SER A 51 -9.41 23.34 -5.85
C SER A 51 -7.97 22.96 -6.19
N ALA A 52 -7.59 21.73 -5.84
CA ALA A 52 -6.26 21.15 -6.02
C ALA A 52 -6.20 20.42 -7.36
N ASP A 53 -6.05 21.15 -8.46
CA ASP A 53 -6.20 20.66 -9.83
C ASP A 53 -5.29 19.47 -10.15
N GLU A 54 -4.08 19.46 -9.59
CA GLU A 54 -3.09 18.39 -9.77
C GLU A 54 -3.61 17.02 -9.29
N LEU A 55 -4.44 17.00 -8.24
CA LEU A 55 -4.99 15.77 -7.68
C LEU A 55 -5.96 15.06 -8.64
N GLY A 56 -6.54 15.80 -9.60
CA GLY A 56 -7.33 15.21 -10.69
C GLY A 56 -6.47 14.31 -11.58
N GLY A 57 -5.28 14.78 -11.97
CA GLY A 57 -4.29 13.99 -12.71
C GLY A 57 -3.82 12.77 -11.93
N TRP A 58 -3.50 12.95 -10.65
CA TRP A 58 -3.05 11.88 -9.75
C TRP A 58 -4.11 10.78 -9.60
N ALA A 59 -5.39 11.16 -9.49
CA ALA A 59 -6.50 10.23 -9.42
C ALA A 59 -6.62 9.37 -10.69
N ILE A 60 -6.50 9.98 -11.87
CA ILE A 60 -6.55 9.28 -13.16
C ILE A 60 -5.37 8.31 -13.28
N ILE A 61 -4.16 8.78 -13.01
CA ILE A 61 -2.94 7.96 -13.10
C ILE A 61 -3.05 6.77 -12.13
N ALA A 62 -3.34 7.02 -10.85
CA ALA A 62 -3.45 5.96 -9.84
C ALA A 62 -4.57 4.96 -10.15
N PHE A 63 -5.68 5.39 -10.75
CA PHE A 63 -6.74 4.49 -11.18
C PHE A 63 -6.23 3.50 -12.23
N PHE A 64 -5.63 3.98 -13.32
CA PHE A 64 -5.15 3.08 -14.37
C PHE A 64 -3.96 2.21 -13.92
N THR A 65 -2.97 2.80 -13.24
CA THR A 65 -1.77 2.06 -12.86
C THR A 65 -2.00 1.14 -11.68
N LYS A 66 -2.59 1.64 -10.59
CA LYS A 66 -2.62 0.91 -9.32
C LYS A 66 -3.94 0.15 -9.09
N VAL A 67 -5.09 0.65 -9.58
CA VAL A 67 -6.37 -0.07 -9.45
C VAL A 67 -6.50 -1.17 -10.51
N LEU A 68 -6.00 -0.96 -11.73
CA LEU A 68 -6.14 -1.92 -12.84
C LEU A 68 -4.84 -2.70 -13.13
N PHE A 69 -3.73 -2.01 -13.45
CA PHE A 69 -2.54 -2.70 -13.96
C PHE A 69 -1.81 -3.52 -12.91
N VAL A 70 -1.55 -2.96 -11.72
CA VAL A 70 -0.87 -3.69 -10.64
C VAL A 70 -1.62 -4.99 -10.27
N PRO A 71 -2.94 -4.97 -10.00
CA PRO A 71 -3.71 -6.20 -9.79
C PRO A 71 -3.67 -7.16 -10.97
N ALA A 72 -3.74 -6.67 -12.22
CA ALA A 72 -3.66 -7.53 -13.39
C ALA A 72 -2.30 -8.26 -13.48
N ILE A 73 -1.19 -7.58 -13.17
CA ILE A 73 0.15 -8.18 -13.14
C ILE A 73 0.23 -9.24 -12.03
N LEU A 74 -0.22 -8.92 -10.82
CA LEU A 74 -0.18 -9.84 -9.69
C LEU A 74 -1.08 -11.06 -9.88
N LEU A 75 -2.30 -10.89 -10.39
CA LEU A 75 -3.21 -12.01 -10.66
C LEU A 75 -2.64 -12.95 -11.74
N ARG A 76 -1.95 -12.41 -12.75
CA ARG A 76 -1.21 -13.21 -13.73
C ARG A 76 -0.06 -13.96 -13.09
N LEU A 77 0.71 -13.31 -12.20
CA LEU A 77 1.80 -13.94 -11.46
C LEU A 77 1.28 -15.10 -10.60
N ILE A 78 0.23 -14.87 -9.82
CA ILE A 78 -0.41 -15.88 -8.95
C ILE A 78 -0.85 -17.08 -9.78
N LYS A 79 -1.54 -16.85 -10.91
CA LYS A 79 -1.98 -17.92 -11.82
C LYS A 79 -0.79 -18.67 -12.43
N LYS A 80 0.26 -17.95 -12.84
CA LYS A 80 1.46 -18.53 -13.47
C LYS A 80 2.24 -19.42 -12.51
N LEU A 81 2.37 -19.03 -11.25
CA LEU A 81 3.08 -19.79 -10.23
C LEU A 81 2.21 -20.88 -9.58
N ASN A 82 0.90 -20.90 -9.87
CA ASN A 82 -0.06 -21.83 -9.30
C ASN A 82 -0.04 -21.87 -7.77
N VAL A 83 -0.02 -20.68 -7.15
CA VAL A 83 -0.02 -20.48 -5.70
C VAL A 83 -1.35 -19.90 -5.24
N GLU A 84 -1.80 -20.25 -4.03
CA GLU A 84 -3.10 -19.80 -3.52
C GLU A 84 -3.02 -19.05 -2.20
N HIS A 85 -2.25 -19.57 -1.25
CA HIS A 85 -2.18 -19.05 0.12
C HIS A 85 -0.74 -18.71 0.51
N GLU A 86 -0.60 -17.71 1.37
CA GLU A 86 0.69 -17.32 1.94
C GLU A 86 1.23 -18.33 2.94
N ASP A 87 2.56 -18.45 2.95
CA ASP A 87 3.33 -19.10 4.01
C ASP A 87 3.22 -18.31 5.34
N GLU A 88 3.54 -18.97 6.45
CA GLU A 88 3.35 -18.37 7.77
C GLU A 88 4.19 -17.08 7.96
N PRO A 89 3.59 -15.98 8.43
CA PRO A 89 4.31 -14.75 8.77
C PRO A 89 5.28 -14.93 9.93
N VAL A 90 6.23 -14.00 10.10
CA VAL A 90 7.26 -14.03 11.15
C VAL A 90 6.69 -14.18 12.57
N LEU A 91 5.57 -13.49 12.86
CA LEU A 91 4.88 -13.57 14.16
C LEU A 91 3.58 -14.40 14.07
N GLY A 92 3.39 -15.17 13.00
CA GLY A 92 2.16 -15.93 12.76
C GLY A 92 0.98 -15.08 12.30
N PHE A 93 -0.10 -15.75 11.90
CA PHE A 93 -1.24 -15.12 11.21
C PHE A 93 -2.06 -14.16 12.07
N TYR A 94 -2.17 -14.42 13.37
CA TYR A 94 -3.03 -13.65 14.28
C TYR A 94 -2.30 -12.47 14.94
N VAL A 95 -1.05 -12.67 15.34
CA VAL A 95 -0.27 -11.65 16.05
C VAL A 95 0.27 -10.61 15.08
N SER A 96 0.70 -11.01 13.87
CA SER A 96 1.30 -10.07 12.91
C SER A 96 0.39 -8.88 12.56
N PRO A 97 -0.91 -9.06 12.23
CA PRO A 97 -1.79 -7.92 11.92
C PRO A 97 -2.04 -7.02 13.13
N ILE A 98 -2.15 -7.59 14.34
CA ILE A 98 -2.36 -6.84 15.58
C ILE A 98 -1.15 -5.96 15.87
N VAL A 99 0.06 -6.53 15.78
CA VAL A 99 1.31 -5.78 15.95
C VAL A 99 1.41 -4.68 14.89
N ALA A 100 1.16 -5.01 13.62
CA ALA A 100 1.21 -4.04 12.54
C ALA A 100 0.29 -2.84 12.78
N ILE A 101 -1.00 -3.06 13.08
CA ILE A 101 -1.94 -1.95 13.29
C ILE A 101 -1.66 -1.18 14.58
N ALA A 102 -1.34 -1.86 15.68
CA ALA A 102 -1.11 -1.22 16.97
C ALA A 102 0.09 -0.27 16.93
N PHE A 103 1.22 -0.74 16.41
CA PHE A 103 2.41 0.10 16.28
C PHE A 103 2.25 1.17 15.20
N SER A 104 1.58 0.86 14.08
CA SER A 104 1.31 1.87 13.03
C SER A 104 0.48 3.04 13.56
N LEU A 105 -0.57 2.75 14.33
CA LEU A 105 -1.40 3.77 14.97
C LEU A 105 -0.63 4.53 16.07
N ALA A 106 0.16 3.84 16.89
CA ALA A 106 0.98 4.48 17.92
C ALA A 106 1.97 5.48 17.29
N ILE A 107 2.66 5.07 16.21
CA ILE A 107 3.56 5.94 15.47
C ILE A 107 2.80 7.09 14.79
N ALA A 108 1.66 6.81 14.16
CA ALA A 108 0.83 7.85 13.56
C ALA A 108 0.38 8.89 14.59
N MET A 109 -0.03 8.46 15.79
CA MET A 109 -0.42 9.37 16.87
C MET A 109 0.75 10.23 17.37
N ALA A 110 1.97 9.69 17.37
CA ALA A 110 3.16 10.45 17.73
C ALA A 110 3.58 11.45 16.65
N LEU A 111 3.43 11.10 15.36
CA LEU A 111 3.95 11.88 14.24
C LEU A 111 2.92 12.84 13.61
N TYR A 112 1.61 12.57 13.70
CA TYR A 112 0.60 13.43 13.06
C TYR A 112 0.67 14.90 13.49
N PRO A 113 1.01 15.29 14.74
CA PRO A 113 1.07 16.71 15.11
C PRO A 113 2.20 17.43 14.38
N ILE A 114 3.25 16.72 14.00
CA ILE A 114 4.35 17.25 13.19
C ILE A 114 3.87 17.42 11.75
N TYR A 115 3.25 16.38 11.17
CA TYR A 115 2.69 16.44 9.81
C TYR A 115 1.67 17.58 9.69
N LEU A 116 0.82 17.76 10.70
CA LEU A 116 -0.18 18.83 10.74
C LEU A 116 0.45 20.22 10.64
N LYS A 117 1.67 20.45 11.17
CA LYS A 117 2.35 21.75 11.04
C LYS A 117 2.72 22.05 9.59
N PHE A 118 3.19 21.06 8.84
CA PHE A 118 3.67 21.21 7.47
C PHE A 118 2.59 20.98 6.39
N SER A 119 1.46 20.37 6.75
CA SER A 119 0.41 20.03 5.79
C SER A 119 -0.24 21.28 5.18
N LEU A 120 -0.50 21.26 3.87
CA LEU A 120 -1.29 22.30 3.19
C LEU A 120 -2.78 22.12 3.52
N ILE A 121 -3.23 20.87 3.63
CA ILE A 121 -4.59 20.49 4.00
C ILE A 121 -4.59 20.03 5.46
N LYS A 122 -5.22 20.82 6.35
CA LYS A 122 -5.15 20.63 7.82
C LYS A 122 -6.19 19.64 8.34
N GLU A 123 -6.31 18.48 7.70
CA GLU A 123 -7.27 17.44 8.07
C GLU A 123 -6.62 16.36 8.93
N HIS A 124 -7.10 16.19 10.17
CA HIS A 124 -6.46 15.32 11.17
C HIS A 124 -6.52 13.83 10.81
N ILE A 125 -7.71 13.33 10.46
CA ILE A 125 -7.94 11.89 10.22
C ILE A 125 -7.17 11.39 8.98
N PRO A 126 -7.19 12.09 7.84
CA PRO A 126 -6.39 11.71 6.66
C PRO A 126 -4.88 11.71 6.91
N LEU A 127 -4.35 12.65 7.71
CA LEU A 127 -2.93 12.66 8.07
C LEU A 127 -2.55 11.48 8.97
N ILE A 128 -3.41 11.13 9.93
CA ILE A 128 -3.22 9.92 10.75
C ILE A 128 -3.28 8.67 9.86
N ALA A 129 -4.25 8.62 8.94
CA ALA A 129 -4.40 7.52 8.00
C ALA A 129 -3.17 7.35 7.12
N SER A 130 -2.62 8.43 6.56
CA SER A 130 -1.47 8.37 5.67
C SER A 130 -0.23 7.76 6.34
N ILE A 131 0.07 8.20 7.58
CA ILE A 131 1.18 7.64 8.38
C ILE A 131 0.88 6.19 8.80
N THR A 132 -0.35 5.89 9.17
CA THR A 132 -0.76 4.53 9.55
C THR A 132 -0.57 3.55 8.40
N ILE A 133 -1.02 3.91 7.20
CA ILE A 133 -0.95 3.08 6.00
C ILE A 133 0.50 2.88 5.56
N PHE A 134 1.30 3.95 5.60
CA PHE A 134 2.74 3.91 5.40
C PHE A 134 3.39 2.86 6.32
N MET A 135 3.10 2.93 7.62
CA MET A 135 3.66 2.00 8.61
C MET A 135 3.13 0.57 8.46
N ILE A 136 1.86 0.36 8.10
CA ILE A 136 1.32 -0.98 7.78
C ILE A 136 2.11 -1.60 6.64
N GLY A 137 2.44 -0.82 5.60
CA GLY A 137 3.30 -1.28 4.52
C GLY A 137 4.71 -1.65 4.99
N ILE A 138 5.33 -0.83 5.84
CA ILE A 138 6.64 -1.15 6.47
C ILE A 138 6.58 -2.47 7.26
N PHE A 139 5.59 -2.63 8.14
CA PHE A 139 5.40 -3.89 8.86
C PHE A 139 5.11 -5.06 7.92
N GLY A 140 4.51 -4.81 6.76
CA GLY A 140 4.31 -5.81 5.71
C GLY A 140 5.63 -6.36 5.16
N PHE A 141 6.66 -5.52 5.00
CA PHE A 141 7.99 -6.02 4.61
C PHE A 141 8.65 -6.85 5.71
N VAL A 142 8.53 -6.40 6.96
CA VAL A 142 9.24 -7.00 8.10
C VAL A 142 8.58 -8.31 8.56
N LEU A 143 7.25 -8.36 8.56
CA LEU A 143 6.51 -9.48 9.15
C LEU A 143 6.07 -10.54 8.14
N ARG A 144 6.10 -10.24 6.82
CA ARG A 144 5.67 -11.19 5.79
C ARG A 144 6.86 -11.86 5.14
N ASN A 145 6.78 -13.19 5.09
CA ASN A 145 7.76 -14.03 4.43
C ASN A 145 7.43 -14.26 2.94
N SER A 146 6.17 -14.11 2.52
CA SER A 146 5.82 -14.32 1.12
C SER A 146 6.23 -13.15 0.24
N ALA A 147 6.95 -13.42 -0.84
CA ALA A 147 7.34 -12.43 -1.83
C ALA A 147 6.13 -11.66 -2.40
N ILE A 148 5.01 -12.33 -2.72
CA ILE A 148 3.80 -11.67 -3.22
C ILE A 148 3.21 -10.71 -2.16
N LYS A 149 3.26 -11.10 -0.88
CA LYS A 149 2.78 -10.26 0.22
C LYS A 149 3.70 -9.06 0.46
N GLN A 150 5.00 -9.21 0.23
CA GLN A 150 5.94 -8.09 0.25
C GLN A 150 5.69 -7.11 -0.91
N ILE A 151 5.28 -7.60 -2.10
CA ILE A 151 4.85 -6.70 -3.19
C ILE A 151 3.59 -5.91 -2.80
N LEU A 152 2.59 -6.58 -2.21
CA LEU A 152 1.38 -5.90 -1.73
C LEU A 152 1.66 -4.92 -0.57
N ALA A 153 2.61 -5.26 0.30
CA ALA A 153 3.09 -4.38 1.36
C ALA A 153 3.76 -3.13 0.80
N TYR A 154 4.60 -3.28 -0.23
CA TYR A 154 5.19 -2.17 -0.98
C TYR A 154 4.14 -1.24 -1.55
N CYS A 155 3.14 -1.80 -2.22
CA CYS A 155 2.09 -0.99 -2.82
C CYS A 155 1.22 -0.29 -1.77
N THR A 156 1.01 -0.93 -0.60
CA THR A 156 0.32 -0.33 0.55
C THR A 156 1.13 0.82 1.15
N PHE A 157 2.43 0.62 1.32
CA PHE A 157 3.36 1.65 1.78
C PHE A 157 3.32 2.89 0.89
N GLU A 158 3.38 2.73 -0.44
CA GLU A 158 3.29 3.83 -1.41
C GLU A 158 1.94 4.55 -1.35
N ASN A 159 0.83 3.84 -1.17
CA ASN A 159 -0.48 4.48 -0.98
C ASN A 159 -0.47 5.45 0.22
N GLY A 160 0.25 5.10 1.31
CA GLY A 160 0.45 5.98 2.46
C GLY A 160 1.30 7.21 2.14
N ILE A 161 2.35 7.04 1.32
CA ILE A 161 3.17 8.15 0.80
C ILE A 161 2.31 9.09 -0.05
N HIS A 162 1.55 8.54 -1.01
CA HIS A 162 0.75 9.35 -1.93
C HIS A 162 -0.34 10.12 -1.21
N LEU A 163 -1.00 9.52 -0.20
CA LEU A 163 -1.94 10.26 0.64
C LEU A 163 -1.22 11.38 1.43
N SER A 164 -0.03 11.12 1.96
CA SER A 164 0.76 12.14 2.66
C SER A 164 1.14 13.30 1.72
N LEU A 165 1.57 13.00 0.50
CA LEU A 165 1.90 13.99 -0.52
C LEU A 165 0.67 14.79 -0.94
N ALA A 166 -0.49 14.16 -1.12
CA ALA A 166 -1.72 14.87 -1.47
C ALA A 166 -2.15 15.86 -0.38
N LEU A 167 -1.87 15.57 0.88
CA LEU A 167 -2.21 16.46 2.00
C LEU A 167 -1.15 17.57 2.18
N MET A 168 0.12 17.24 1.97
CA MET A 168 1.24 18.12 2.33
C MET A 168 1.85 18.90 1.17
N ALA A 169 1.70 18.42 -0.07
CA ALA A 169 2.43 18.92 -1.23
C ALA A 169 1.72 18.65 -2.57
N TYR A 170 0.37 18.76 -2.60
CA TYR A 170 -0.39 18.53 -3.85
C TYR A 170 -0.01 19.49 -4.97
N ASN A 171 0.41 20.71 -4.62
CA ASN A 171 0.84 21.76 -5.54
C ASN A 171 2.29 21.60 -6.00
N SER A 172 2.93 20.46 -5.73
CA SER A 172 4.30 20.21 -6.16
C SER A 172 4.34 19.86 -7.66
N PRO A 173 5.49 20.08 -8.34
CA PRO A 173 5.58 19.98 -9.80
C PRO A 173 5.20 18.62 -10.38
N GLU A 174 5.05 18.56 -11.71
CA GLU A 174 4.78 17.36 -12.54
C GLU A 174 5.61 16.10 -12.18
N ILE A 175 6.74 16.27 -11.49
CA ILE A 175 7.59 15.19 -10.98
C ILE A 175 6.83 14.21 -10.08
N VAL A 176 5.83 14.67 -9.30
CA VAL A 176 5.06 13.74 -8.43
C VAL A 176 4.11 12.86 -9.24
N GLU A 177 3.54 13.36 -10.35
CA GLU A 177 2.75 12.55 -11.27
C GLU A 177 3.58 11.43 -11.88
N LEU A 178 4.81 11.74 -12.29
CA LEU A 178 5.78 10.76 -12.76
C LEU A 178 6.12 9.74 -11.66
N GLY A 179 6.27 10.19 -10.40
CA GLY A 179 6.45 9.31 -9.25
C GLY A 179 5.31 8.31 -9.10
N ILE A 180 4.06 8.78 -9.08
CA ILE A 180 2.87 7.93 -8.94
C ILE A 180 2.72 6.94 -10.10
N LEU A 181 3.08 7.36 -11.31
CA LEU A 181 3.05 6.54 -12.52
C LEU A 181 4.11 5.43 -12.48
N THR A 182 5.33 5.76 -12.08
CA THR A 182 6.51 4.91 -12.26
C THR A 182 6.85 4.04 -11.06
N ASP A 183 6.59 4.50 -9.82
CA ASP A 183 7.05 3.83 -8.61
C ASP A 183 6.46 2.41 -8.44
N ALA A 184 5.13 2.30 -8.49
CA ALA A 184 4.44 1.04 -8.33
C ALA A 184 4.68 0.10 -9.49
N LEU A 185 4.62 0.60 -10.73
CA LEU A 185 4.68 -0.28 -11.90
C LEU A 185 6.05 -0.91 -12.04
N PHE A 186 7.13 -0.13 -11.94
CA PHE A 186 8.47 -0.70 -12.02
C PHE A 186 8.78 -1.60 -10.83
N ALA A 187 8.42 -1.19 -9.61
CA ALA A 187 8.62 -2.03 -8.44
C ALA A 187 7.87 -3.35 -8.57
N VAL A 188 6.59 -3.33 -8.94
CA VAL A 188 5.76 -4.55 -9.11
C VAL A 188 6.29 -5.43 -10.23
N ILE A 189 6.71 -4.87 -11.37
CA ILE A 189 7.30 -5.67 -12.47
C ILE A 189 8.60 -6.33 -12.01
N ILE A 190 9.53 -5.54 -11.45
CA ILE A 190 10.84 -6.02 -11.02
C ILE A 190 10.68 -7.09 -9.95
N THR A 191 9.90 -6.82 -8.90
CA THR A 191 9.65 -7.76 -7.82
C THR A 191 8.87 -8.99 -8.27
N SER A 192 7.98 -8.88 -9.25
CA SER A 192 7.30 -10.05 -9.85
C SER A 192 8.29 -10.94 -10.64
N ILE A 193 9.25 -10.34 -11.33
CA ILE A 193 10.34 -11.08 -12.00
C ILE A 193 11.20 -11.78 -10.94
N PHE A 194 11.58 -11.08 -9.87
CA PHE A 194 12.32 -11.68 -8.76
C PHE A 194 11.54 -12.82 -8.11
N ALA A 195 10.26 -12.63 -7.80
CA ALA A 195 9.39 -13.68 -7.24
C ALA A 195 9.32 -14.91 -8.15
N THR A 196 9.23 -14.70 -9.47
CA THR A 196 9.26 -15.81 -10.45
C THR A 196 10.60 -16.57 -10.41
N ARG A 197 11.73 -15.84 -10.39
CA ARG A 197 13.05 -16.47 -10.34
C ARG A 197 13.31 -17.17 -9.01
N PHE A 198 12.91 -16.56 -7.91
CA PHE A 198 12.98 -17.10 -6.57
C PHE A 198 12.21 -18.41 -6.48
N PHE A 199 10.95 -18.42 -6.92
CA PHE A 199 10.13 -19.62 -6.95
C PHE A 199 10.73 -20.73 -7.80
N LYS A 200 11.33 -20.39 -8.95
CA LYS A 200 12.02 -21.38 -9.81
C LYS A 200 13.20 -22.06 -9.09
N TYR A 201 13.90 -21.34 -8.20
CA TYR A 201 15.06 -21.85 -7.49
C TYR A 201 14.68 -22.60 -6.20
N PHE A 202 13.79 -22.03 -5.38
CA PHE A 202 13.45 -22.54 -4.05
C PHE A 202 12.14 -23.36 -3.98
N GLY A 203 11.34 -23.39 -5.05
CA GLY A 203 10.04 -24.05 -5.06
C GLY A 203 9.01 -23.46 -4.09
N SER A 204 9.25 -22.25 -3.58
CA SER A 204 8.42 -21.57 -2.58
C SER A 204 8.55 -20.05 -2.76
N LEU A 205 7.58 -19.29 -2.25
CA LEU A 205 7.61 -17.84 -2.19
C LEU A 205 8.06 -17.30 -0.82
N ASP A 206 8.38 -18.19 0.12
CA ASP A 206 8.94 -17.86 1.42
C ASP A 206 10.39 -17.37 1.26
N VAL A 207 10.59 -16.06 1.42
CA VAL A 207 11.89 -15.42 1.27
C VAL A 207 12.88 -15.79 2.38
N SER A 208 12.42 -16.33 3.51
CA SER A 208 13.31 -16.75 4.60
C SER A 208 14.23 -17.89 4.18
N LYS A 209 13.82 -18.72 3.20
CA LYS A 209 14.63 -19.80 2.63
C LYS A 209 15.95 -19.34 1.99
N ALA A 210 16.06 -18.06 1.63
CA ALA A 210 17.33 -17.51 1.15
C ALA A 210 18.44 -17.52 2.21
N THR A 211 18.11 -17.56 3.50
CA THR A 211 19.11 -17.67 4.59
C THR A 211 19.78 -19.04 4.66
N GLU A 212 19.26 -20.05 3.97
CA GLU A 212 19.88 -21.37 3.86
C GLU A 212 21.04 -21.41 2.85
N LEU A 213 21.24 -20.34 2.07
CA LEU A 213 22.38 -20.21 1.18
C LEU A 213 23.65 -19.96 1.99
N LYS A 214 24.48 -21.00 2.11
CA LYS A 214 25.88 -20.85 2.53
C LYS A 214 26.64 -20.16 1.39
N GLY A 215 27.21 -18.99 1.67
CA GLY A 215 28.19 -18.34 0.79
C GLY A 215 29.47 -19.13 0.67
#